data_AF-A0A7J6VGQ9-F1
#
_entry.id   AF-A0A7J6VGQ9-F1
#
_cell.length_a   1.000
_cell.length_b   1.000
_cell.length_c   1.000
_cell.angle_alpha   90.00
_cell.angle_beta   90.00
_cell.angle_gamma   90.00
#
_symmetry.space_group_name_H-M   'P 1'
#
loop_
_entity.id
_entity.type
_entity.pdbx_description
1 polymer ?
#
loop_
_entity_poly.entity_id
_entity_poly.type
_entity_poly.pdbx_seq_one_letter_code
_entity_poly.pdbx_strand_id
1 'polypeptide(L)'
;MDSNNALSLWEDAKAQMSIKVESWPYDFPASEDPTSDLRGSISGTLLIKDVYIDDEYMSTDSTYVGPTLPREAGSWQRESKGYQFWTMTDKDGNFTISDI
;
A
#
# COMPACT_ATOMS: atom_id res chain seq x y z
N MET A 1 -42.01 -20.56 -2.15
CA MET A 1 -40.71 -20.21 -1.56
C MET A 1 -40.45 -21.25 -0.49
N ASP A 2 -39.69 -22.28 -0.83
CA ASP A 2 -39.64 -23.51 -0.05
C ASP A 2 -38.75 -23.31 1.18
N SER A 3 -39.36 -23.38 2.37
CA SER A 3 -38.69 -23.15 3.66
C SER A 3 -37.46 -24.03 3.88
N ASN A 4 -37.39 -25.19 3.22
CA ASN A 4 -36.25 -26.10 3.27
C ASN A 4 -35.00 -25.52 2.58
N ASN A 5 -35.18 -24.71 1.54
CA ASN A 5 -34.07 -24.08 0.82
C ASN A 5 -33.38 -23.00 1.66
N ALA A 6 -34.15 -22.24 2.45
CA ALA A 6 -33.60 -21.21 3.33
C ALA A 6 -32.74 -21.82 4.46
N LEU A 7 -33.16 -22.96 5.03
CA LEU A 7 -32.41 -23.66 6.07
C LEU A 7 -31.12 -24.30 5.52
N SER A 8 -31.15 -24.89 4.33
CA SER A 8 -29.93 -25.44 3.72
C SER A 8 -28.91 -24.36 3.36
N LEU A 9 -29.36 -23.21 2.86
CA LEU A 9 -28.48 -22.06 2.59
C LEU A 9 -27.84 -21.51 3.86
N TRP A 10 -28.57 -21.53 4.98
CA TRP A 10 -28.05 -21.08 6.28
C TRP A 10 -26.97 -22.02 6.84
N GLU A 11 -27.19 -23.33 6.76
CA GLU A 11 -26.16 -24.31 7.18
C GLU A 11 -24.91 -24.22 6.30
N ASP A 12 -25.08 -24.09 4.97
CA ASP A 12 -23.96 -23.89 4.04
C ASP A 12 -23.18 -22.61 4.35
N ALA A 13 -23.88 -21.51 4.66
CA ALA A 13 -23.24 -20.25 5.03
C ALA A 13 -22.40 -20.36 6.31
N LYS A 14 -22.86 -21.10 7.33
CA LYS A 14 -22.08 -21.34 8.56
C LYS A 14 -20.83 -22.20 8.30
N ALA A 15 -20.95 -23.20 7.43
CA ALA A 15 -19.82 -24.03 7.02
C ALA A 15 -18.78 -23.19 6.26
N GLN A 16 -19.22 -22.39 5.29
CA GLN A 16 -18.34 -21.48 4.54
C GLN A 16 -17.67 -20.43 5.43
N MET A 17 -18.39 -19.88 6.42
CA MET A 17 -17.82 -18.92 7.37
C MET A 17 -16.64 -19.52 8.13
N SER A 18 -16.79 -20.76 8.62
CA SER A 18 -15.73 -21.43 9.42
C SER A 18 -14.47 -21.64 8.58
N ILE A 19 -14.62 -22.14 7.35
CA ILE A 19 -13.52 -22.32 6.40
C ILE A 19 -12.82 -20.99 6.14
N LYS A 20 -13.59 -19.93 5.89
CA LYS A 20 -13.09 -18.58 5.58
C LYS A 20 -12.31 -17.95 6.74
N VAL A 21 -12.75 -18.16 7.98
CA VAL A 21 -12.05 -17.67 9.18
C VAL A 21 -10.72 -18.41 9.36
N GLU A 22 -10.70 -19.72 9.18
CA GLU A 22 -9.48 -20.54 9.28
C GLU A 22 -8.50 -20.27 8.13
N SER A 23 -9.01 -19.86 6.96
CA SER A 23 -8.23 -19.48 5.78
C SER A 23 -7.61 -18.08 5.89
N TRP A 24 -7.80 -17.38 7.01
CA TRP A 24 -7.16 -16.09 7.24
C TRP A 24 -5.74 -16.29 7.82
N PRO A 25 -4.71 -15.59 7.31
CA PRO A 25 -4.75 -14.65 6.18
C PRO A 25 -4.84 -15.35 4.83
N TYR A 26 -5.70 -14.86 3.92
CA TYR A 26 -5.86 -15.43 2.59
C TYR A 26 -4.65 -15.13 1.71
N ASP A 27 -4.30 -16.07 0.84
CA ASP A 27 -3.29 -15.88 -0.22
C ASP A 27 -3.77 -14.98 -1.38
N PHE A 28 -4.77 -14.10 -1.17
CA PHE A 28 -5.48 -13.42 -2.27
C PHE A 28 -4.79 -12.11 -2.72
N PRO A 29 -4.77 -11.79 -4.03
CA PRO A 29 -5.53 -12.42 -5.13
C PRO A 29 -4.76 -13.44 -5.97
N ALA A 30 -5.52 -14.42 -6.48
CA ALA A 30 -5.21 -15.19 -7.69
C ALA A 30 -5.25 -14.29 -8.95
N SER A 31 -4.56 -13.15 -8.86
CA SER A 31 -4.30 -12.22 -9.94
C SER A 31 -2.97 -12.64 -10.59
N GLU A 32 -2.75 -12.24 -11.85
CA GLU A 32 -1.39 -12.27 -12.43
C GLU A 32 -0.45 -11.28 -11.71
N ASP A 33 -1.02 -10.42 -10.85
CA ASP A 33 -0.23 -9.55 -10.00
C ASP A 33 0.70 -10.36 -9.08
N PRO A 34 1.97 -9.97 -8.96
CA PRO A 34 2.94 -10.68 -8.12
C PRO A 34 2.43 -10.78 -6.68
N THR A 35 2.63 -11.95 -6.07
CA THR A 35 2.43 -12.18 -4.63
C THR A 35 3.37 -11.27 -3.83
N SER A 36 3.06 -11.03 -2.55
CA SER A 36 3.86 -10.10 -1.72
C SER A 36 5.35 -10.44 -1.71
N ASP A 37 5.69 -11.73 -1.71
CA ASP A 37 7.09 -12.21 -1.75
C ASP A 37 7.83 -11.91 -3.07
N LEU A 38 7.09 -11.61 -4.14
CA LEU A 38 7.61 -11.27 -5.47
C LEU A 38 7.58 -9.76 -5.74
N ARG A 39 7.01 -8.96 -4.82
CA ARG A 39 6.97 -7.50 -4.91
C ARG A 39 8.26 -6.88 -4.40
N GLY A 40 8.58 -5.71 -4.95
CA GLY A 40 9.77 -4.97 -4.60
C GLY A 40 9.58 -4.14 -3.34
N SER A 41 10.69 -3.61 -2.83
CA SER A 41 10.65 -2.50 -1.88
C SER A 41 11.53 -1.37 -2.40
N ILE A 42 11.08 -0.14 -2.21
CA ILE A 42 11.87 1.06 -2.46
C ILE A 42 12.23 1.64 -1.11
N SER A 43 13.53 1.85 -0.89
CA SER A 43 14.03 2.58 0.26
C SER A 43 14.90 3.72 -0.21
N GLY A 44 14.87 4.84 0.51
CA GLY A 44 15.67 6.01 0.19
C GLY A 44 15.61 7.05 1.30
N THR A 45 16.25 8.19 1.03
CA THR A 45 16.28 9.33 1.95
C THR A 45 15.84 10.57 1.20
N LEU A 46 14.86 11.29 1.76
CA LEU A 46 14.37 12.57 1.25
C LEU A 46 15.03 13.72 2.03
N LEU A 47 15.83 14.51 1.31
CA LEU A 47 16.50 15.70 1.82
C LEU A 47 16.01 16.93 1.05
N ILE A 48 15.70 18.01 1.77
CA ILE A 48 15.32 19.30 1.18
C ILE A 48 16.51 20.24 1.26
N LYS A 49 16.85 20.86 0.13
CA LYS A 49 17.78 22.01 0.09
C LYS A 49 17.00 23.25 -0.29
N ASP A 50 16.93 24.21 0.63
CA ASP A 50 16.32 25.52 0.40
C ASP A 50 17.34 26.61 0.75
N VAL A 51 18.01 27.12 -0.28
CA VAL A 51 19.09 28.13 -0.18
C VAL A 51 18.68 29.43 0.51
N TYR A 52 17.39 29.69 0.69
CA TYR A 52 16.89 30.87 1.39
C TYR A 52 16.66 30.64 2.89
N ILE A 53 16.61 29.37 3.32
CA ILE A 53 16.42 28.96 4.70
C ILE A 53 17.77 28.48 5.27
N ASP A 54 18.42 27.55 4.58
CA ASP A 54 19.69 26.94 4.98
C ASP A 54 20.46 26.48 3.72
N ASP A 55 21.79 26.65 3.71
CA ASP A 55 22.62 26.15 2.61
C ASP A 55 22.87 24.63 2.74
N GLU A 56 22.64 24.06 3.92
CA GLU A 56 22.73 22.62 4.17
C GLU A 56 21.47 21.85 3.77
N TYR A 57 21.64 20.53 3.57
CA TYR A 57 20.51 19.63 3.32
C TYR A 57 19.77 19.35 4.62
N MET A 58 18.49 19.66 4.65
CA MET A 58 17.62 19.43 5.80
C MET A 58 16.91 18.08 5.67
N SER A 59 16.89 17.30 6.75
CA SER A 59 16.01 16.14 6.84
C SER A 59 14.56 16.59 6.96
N THR A 60 13.66 15.73 6.51
CA THR A 60 12.22 15.99 6.58
C THR A 60 11.58 15.04 7.56
N ASP A 61 11.09 15.57 8.67
CA ASP A 61 10.22 14.80 9.56
C ASP A 61 8.79 14.80 8.99
N SER A 62 8.15 13.63 8.99
CA SER A 62 6.72 13.50 8.74
C SER A 62 6.26 13.93 7.33
N THR A 63 7.13 13.77 6.30
CA THR A 63 6.79 14.04 4.90
C THR A 63 6.33 12.77 4.19
N TYR A 64 5.25 12.86 3.40
CA TYR A 64 4.71 11.73 2.67
C TYR A 64 5.41 11.54 1.32
N VAL A 65 5.86 10.32 1.05
CA VAL A 65 6.52 9.91 -0.19
C VAL A 65 5.73 8.76 -0.82
N GLY A 66 5.47 8.84 -2.12
CA GLY A 66 4.77 7.80 -2.87
C GLY A 66 5.26 7.69 -4.32
N PRO A 67 5.39 6.47 -4.87
CA PRO A 67 5.76 6.27 -6.27
C PRO A 67 4.63 6.73 -7.20
N THR A 68 5.01 7.35 -8.31
CA THR A 68 4.09 7.70 -9.40
C THR A 68 4.39 6.86 -10.63
N LEU A 69 3.41 6.71 -11.52
CA LEU A 69 3.64 6.19 -12.86
C LEU A 69 4.79 6.95 -13.56
N PRO A 70 5.62 6.26 -14.36
CA PRO A 70 6.68 6.88 -15.12
C PRO A 70 6.15 8.07 -15.93
N ARG A 71 6.76 9.24 -15.73
CA ARG A 71 6.45 10.48 -16.45
C ARG A 71 7.75 11.20 -16.78
N GLU A 72 7.65 12.30 -17.50
CA GLU A 72 8.80 13.17 -17.74
C GLU A 72 9.43 13.64 -16.42
N ALA A 73 10.76 13.58 -16.34
CA ALA A 73 11.51 13.99 -15.15
C ALA A 73 11.14 15.44 -14.74
N GLY A 74 10.96 15.67 -13.43
CA GLY A 74 10.53 16.97 -12.91
C GLY A 74 9.01 17.20 -12.92
N SER A 75 8.22 16.24 -13.40
CA SER A 75 6.75 16.26 -13.28
C SER A 75 6.31 15.89 -11.85
N TRP A 76 6.43 16.83 -10.92
CA TRP A 76 5.88 16.67 -9.58
C TRP A 76 4.36 16.62 -9.64
N GLN A 77 3.78 15.51 -9.20
CA GLN A 77 2.35 15.40 -9.06
C GLN A 77 1.92 16.18 -7.82
N ARG A 78 0.92 17.05 -7.99
CA ARG A 78 0.38 17.91 -6.92
C ARG A 78 -0.92 17.37 -6.32
N GLU A 79 -1.48 16.35 -6.94
CA GLU A 79 -2.74 15.70 -6.55
C GLU A 79 -2.48 14.29 -6.03
N SER A 80 -3.08 13.91 -4.91
CA SER A 80 -2.92 12.57 -4.32
C SER A 80 -3.83 11.51 -4.95
N LYS A 81 -4.67 11.88 -5.91
CA LYS A 81 -5.61 10.95 -6.57
C LYS A 81 -4.85 9.94 -7.43
N GLY A 82 -4.97 8.66 -7.09
CA GLY A 82 -4.39 7.55 -7.84
C GLY A 82 -3.11 6.97 -7.26
N TYR A 83 -2.61 7.49 -6.14
CA TYR A 83 -1.55 6.83 -5.38
C TYR A 83 -2.13 5.65 -4.60
N GLN A 84 -1.61 4.45 -4.85
CA GLN A 84 -1.95 3.25 -4.07
C GLN A 84 -0.98 3.00 -2.91
N PHE A 85 0.24 3.55 -2.99
CA PHE A 85 1.28 3.34 -1.99
C PHE A 85 1.89 4.67 -1.57
N TRP A 86 2.02 4.87 -0.27
CA TRP A 86 2.74 5.99 0.32
C TRP A 86 3.30 5.59 1.67
N THR A 87 4.38 6.23 2.08
CA THR A 87 4.95 6.10 3.42
C THR A 87 5.37 7.47 3.92
N MET A 88 5.55 7.59 5.23
CA MET A 88 5.99 8.83 5.86
C MET A 88 7.48 8.71 6.20
N THR A 89 8.24 9.78 5.99
CA THR A 89 9.65 9.82 6.35
C THR A 89 9.84 9.83 7.87
N ASP A 90 10.94 9.21 8.32
CA ASP A 90 11.40 9.35 9.70
C ASP A 90 12.06 10.72 9.95
N LYS A 91 12.50 10.98 11.18
CA LYS A 91 13.19 12.22 11.58
C LYS A 91 14.45 12.54 10.76
N ASP A 92 15.07 11.53 10.17
CA ASP A 92 16.30 11.64 9.38
C ASP A 92 15.98 11.69 7.87
N GLY A 93 14.69 11.70 7.48
CA GLY A 93 14.23 11.73 6.09
C GLY A 93 14.21 10.35 5.42
N ASN A 94 14.46 9.26 6.14
CA ASN A 94 14.46 7.92 5.56
C ASN A 94 13.04 7.43 5.34
N PHE A 95 12.84 6.69 4.26
CA PHE A 95 11.57 6.07 3.94
C PHE A 95 11.77 4.68 3.34
N THR A 96 10.81 3.80 3.63
CA THR A 96 10.69 2.49 2.98
C THR A 96 9.24 2.28 2.58
N ILE A 97 9.04 1.96 1.30
CA ILE A 97 7.77 1.54 0.73
C ILE A 97 7.94 0.08 0.35
N SER A 98 7.30 -0.80 1.12
CA SER A 98 7.32 -2.24 0.92
C SER A 98 6.14 -2.67 0.04
N ASP A 99 6.28 -3.83 -0.58
CA ASP A 99 5.18 -4.52 -1.25
C ASP A 99 4.63 -3.79 -2.49
N ILE A 100 5.52 -3.23 -3.32
CA ILE A 100 5.18 -2.49 -4.54
C ILE A 100 5.63 -3.15 -5.83
#